data_AF-A0A0E9LRW6-F1
#
_entry.id   AF-A0A0E9LRW6-F1
#
_cell.length_a   1.000
_cell.length_b   1.000
_cell.length_c   1.000
_cell.angle_alpha   90.00
_cell.angle_beta   90.00
_cell.angle_gamma   90.00
#
_symmetry.space_group_name_H-M   'P 1'
#
loop_
_entity.id
_entity.type
_entity.pdbx_description
1 polymer ?
#
loop_
_entity_poly.entity_id
_entity_poly.type
_entity_poly.pdbx_seq_one_letter_code
_entity_poly.pdbx_strand_id
1 'polypeptide(L)'
;MLLVSMVMMDVSAIDQDQETSVPQYSGTVFDSESRDPLVFATVAVEGTHIATVSNSDGEFILKVPEQHAGKNLVVSFIGYEKKSIPLSALNAEGNDIPLDMTTVSLVEVSVFPSDPDLLIRAVMNRRDQNYLDVPTSKTAFYRETIKKGWSYVSLTEAVVDIYKHPYNSSRSDQAKLIIGRKSTDYGKIDTLVFRLQGGPVSALMLDIMKDPYTLFDEEMVDYYVFEMSNITRVDDRMLYVLSFKQKPDVNTPLFYGKLYVDTESLAITSASFNMNISNRSEAARMFIRRKPMGARVFPTETAYMVNYREQDGKWFFSYARAEISFRVNWRRKLFNTNYHTTMEMAVTDWEVTDDRPYRSSDRLKMNVIMEDAVQGFADDAFWGDYNVIEPEQPIENAIRKIQKSIED
;
A
#
# COMPACT_ATOMS: atom_id res chain seq x y z
N MET A 1 -39.74 -24.92 66.21
CA MET A 1 -39.86 -23.60 65.56
C MET A 1 -38.70 -23.49 64.58
N LEU A 2 -38.92 -23.88 63.32
CA LEU A 2 -37.93 -23.83 62.24
C LEU A 2 -37.89 -22.40 61.70
N LEU A 3 -36.77 -21.70 61.89
CA LEU A 3 -36.52 -20.39 61.31
C LEU A 3 -35.75 -20.57 60.01
N VAL A 4 -36.44 -20.31 58.90
CA VAL A 4 -35.89 -20.21 57.55
C VAL A 4 -35.19 -18.86 57.44
N SER A 5 -33.86 -18.85 57.27
CA SER A 5 -33.10 -17.65 56.95
C SER A 5 -32.91 -17.58 55.44
N MET A 6 -33.65 -16.69 54.81
CA MET A 6 -33.56 -16.36 53.39
C MET A 6 -32.42 -15.34 53.23
N VAL A 7 -31.29 -15.77 52.66
CA VAL A 7 -30.20 -14.86 52.27
C VAL A 7 -30.48 -14.43 50.84
N MET A 8 -30.87 -13.16 50.66
CA MET A 8 -30.88 -12.52 49.35
C MET A 8 -29.42 -12.27 48.93
N MET A 9 -29.00 -12.88 47.82
CA MET A 9 -27.79 -12.49 47.11
C MET A 9 -28.11 -11.26 46.27
N ASP A 10 -27.41 -10.16 46.54
CA ASP A 10 -27.38 -8.98 45.69
C ASP A 10 -26.92 -9.37 44.28
N VAL A 11 -27.77 -9.09 43.30
CA VAL A 11 -27.41 -9.16 41.89
C VAL A 11 -26.51 -7.96 41.61
N SER A 12 -25.20 -8.20 41.55
CA SER A 12 -24.24 -7.24 41.00
C SER A 12 -24.60 -6.97 39.54
N ALA A 13 -24.89 -5.70 39.24
CA ALA A 13 -25.06 -5.19 37.90
C ALA A 13 -23.87 -5.63 37.02
N ILE A 14 -24.17 -6.39 35.98
CA ILE A 14 -23.26 -6.62 34.87
C ILE A 14 -23.29 -5.32 34.08
N ASP A 15 -22.22 -4.54 34.19
CA ASP A 15 -21.96 -3.44 33.26
C ASP A 15 -21.80 -4.07 31.87
N GLN A 16 -22.80 -3.88 31.02
CA GLN A 16 -22.66 -4.16 29.60
C GLN A 16 -21.79 -3.05 29.05
N ASP A 17 -20.49 -3.33 28.87
CA ASP A 17 -19.67 -2.57 27.93
C ASP A 17 -20.39 -2.61 26.56
N GLN A 18 -21.11 -1.53 26.24
CA GLN A 18 -21.54 -1.29 24.89
C GLN A 18 -20.28 -1.02 24.08
N GLU A 19 -19.83 -2.02 23.32
CA GLU A 19 -18.93 -1.80 22.20
C GLU A 19 -19.58 -0.79 21.26
N THR A 20 -19.23 0.49 21.42
CA THR A 20 -19.62 1.53 20.48
C THR A 20 -18.89 1.28 19.17
N SER A 21 -19.59 0.69 18.19
CA SER A 21 -19.03 0.48 16.87
C SER A 21 -18.65 1.83 16.24
N VAL A 22 -17.41 1.99 15.81
CA VAL A 22 -16.94 3.19 15.12
C VAL A 22 -17.76 3.41 13.84
N PRO A 23 -18.33 4.61 13.60
CA PRO A 23 -19.05 4.93 12.37
C PRO A 23 -18.24 4.56 11.12
N GLN A 24 -18.90 3.93 10.15
CA GLN A 24 -18.30 3.44 8.92
C GLN A 24 -18.99 4.06 7.71
N TYR A 25 -18.20 4.41 6.70
CA TYR A 25 -18.64 4.92 5.41
C TYR A 25 -18.02 4.09 4.28
N SER A 26 -18.85 3.52 3.42
CA SER A 26 -18.39 2.83 2.20
C SER A 26 -19.03 3.39 0.94
N GLY A 27 -18.36 3.19 -0.19
CA GLY A 27 -18.80 3.74 -1.46
C GLY A 27 -17.84 3.44 -2.61
N THR A 28 -18.09 4.07 -3.75
CA THR A 28 -17.31 3.87 -4.99
C THR A 28 -16.84 5.21 -5.54
N VAL A 29 -15.55 5.28 -5.88
CA VAL A 29 -14.93 6.43 -6.54
C VAL A 29 -14.76 6.13 -8.03
N PHE A 30 -15.24 7.02 -8.90
CA PHE A 30 -15.22 6.82 -10.35
C PHE A 30 -15.07 8.14 -11.11
N ASP A 31 -14.64 8.05 -12.37
CA ASP A 31 -14.58 9.19 -13.30
C ASP A 31 -15.99 9.67 -13.66
N SER A 32 -16.27 10.97 -13.51
CA SER A 32 -17.61 11.52 -13.71
C SER A 32 -18.14 11.37 -15.15
N GLU A 33 -17.24 11.35 -16.14
CA GLU A 33 -17.54 11.29 -17.57
C GLU A 33 -17.56 9.84 -18.07
N SER A 34 -16.46 9.11 -17.92
CA SER A 34 -16.34 7.74 -18.45
C SER A 34 -17.04 6.70 -17.58
N ARG A 35 -17.25 7.00 -16.30
CA ARG A 35 -17.73 6.08 -15.26
C ARG A 35 -16.76 4.93 -14.96
N ASP A 36 -15.51 5.03 -15.40
CA ASP A 36 -14.49 4.07 -15.02
C ASP A 36 -14.14 4.20 -13.53
N PRO A 37 -13.90 3.08 -12.82
CA PRO A 37 -13.50 3.12 -11.42
C PRO A 37 -12.13 3.79 -11.28
N LEU A 38 -12.00 4.68 -10.29
CA LEU A 38 -10.73 5.31 -9.96
C LEU A 38 -10.01 4.45 -8.93
N VAL A 39 -9.11 3.62 -9.44
CA VAL A 39 -8.36 2.62 -8.69
C VAL A 39 -7.24 3.28 -7.89
N PHE A 40 -7.13 2.97 -6.60
CA PHE A 40 -6.14 3.53 -5.66
C PHE A 40 -6.28 5.03 -5.40
N ALA A 41 -7.50 5.57 -5.52
CA ALA A 41 -7.84 6.91 -5.06
C ALA A 41 -7.65 7.00 -3.55
N THR A 42 -7.08 8.12 -3.08
CA THR A 42 -6.91 8.37 -1.66
C THR A 42 -8.24 8.85 -1.08
N VAL A 43 -8.66 8.23 0.02
CA VAL A 43 -9.88 8.59 0.74
C VAL A 43 -9.50 8.88 2.19
N ALA A 44 -9.68 10.12 2.65
CA ALA A 44 -9.14 10.61 3.91
C ALA A 44 -10.15 11.48 4.68
N VAL A 45 -9.97 11.58 6.00
CA VAL A 45 -10.72 12.55 6.81
C VAL A 45 -9.91 13.85 6.92
N GLU A 46 -10.54 14.98 6.63
CA GLU A 46 -9.88 16.28 6.59
C GLU A 46 -9.25 16.67 7.94
N GLY A 47 -7.98 17.08 7.90
CA GLY A 47 -7.24 17.46 9.10
C GLY A 47 -7.05 16.31 10.11
N THR A 48 -7.06 15.06 9.66
CA THR A 48 -6.58 13.91 10.43
C THR A 48 -5.64 13.05 9.59
N HIS A 49 -5.02 12.09 10.26
CA HIS A 49 -4.19 11.07 9.65
C HIS A 49 -5.01 9.85 9.15
N ILE A 50 -6.32 9.83 9.42
CA ILE A 50 -7.22 8.72 9.11
C ILE A 50 -7.42 8.64 7.59
N ALA A 51 -7.15 7.46 7.02
CA ALA A 51 -7.16 7.25 5.58
C ALA A 51 -7.45 5.80 5.19
N THR A 52 -7.87 5.64 3.93
CA THR A 52 -7.85 4.39 3.18
C THR A 52 -7.57 4.69 1.69
N VAL A 53 -7.57 3.65 0.86
CA VAL A 53 -7.54 3.77 -0.61
C VAL A 53 -8.65 2.95 -1.24
N SER A 54 -9.11 3.37 -2.43
CA SER A 54 -10.05 2.56 -3.22
C SER A 54 -9.37 1.33 -3.83
N ASN A 55 -10.13 0.25 -3.99
CA ASN A 55 -9.68 -1.00 -4.61
C ASN A 55 -9.72 -0.92 -6.17
N SER A 56 -9.53 -2.05 -6.84
CA SER A 56 -9.58 -2.16 -8.32
C SER A 56 -10.95 -1.87 -8.94
N ASP A 57 -12.00 -1.96 -8.14
CA ASP A 57 -13.39 -1.70 -8.52
C ASP A 57 -13.81 -0.27 -8.11
N GLY A 58 -12.86 0.54 -7.59
CA GLY A 58 -13.10 1.90 -7.11
C GLY A 58 -13.75 1.96 -5.72
N GLU A 59 -14.00 0.81 -5.08
CA GLU A 59 -14.71 0.73 -3.80
C GLU A 59 -13.78 1.05 -2.62
N PHE A 60 -14.33 1.68 -1.58
CA PHE A 60 -13.62 1.99 -0.35
C PHE A 60 -14.49 1.75 0.89
N ILE A 61 -13.81 1.60 2.02
CA ILE A 61 -14.41 1.51 3.36
C ILE A 61 -13.57 2.36 4.32
N LEU A 62 -14.21 3.27 5.05
CA LEU A 62 -13.55 4.17 5.99
C LEU A 62 -14.33 4.25 7.30
N LYS A 63 -13.69 3.83 8.38
CA LYS A 63 -14.13 3.95 9.77
C LYS A 63 -13.59 5.25 10.36
N VAL A 64 -14.48 6.04 10.94
CA VAL A 64 -14.19 7.37 11.45
C VAL A 64 -14.71 7.49 12.89
N PRO A 65 -13.83 7.68 13.89
CA PRO A 65 -14.26 7.90 15.28
C PRO A 65 -15.22 9.09 15.41
N GLU A 66 -16.21 8.98 16.29
CA GLU A 66 -17.30 9.95 16.47
C GLU A 66 -16.81 11.39 16.70
N GLN A 67 -15.66 11.54 17.36
CA GLN A 67 -14.99 12.84 17.58
C GLN A 67 -14.62 13.58 16.28
N HIS A 68 -14.69 12.92 15.13
CA HIS A 68 -14.42 13.45 13.80
C HIS A 68 -15.66 13.53 12.92
N ALA A 69 -16.86 13.18 13.41
CA ALA A 69 -18.10 13.17 12.62
C ALA A 69 -18.46 14.54 12.00
N GLY A 70 -17.97 15.65 12.55
CA GLY A 70 -18.15 17.00 12.01
C GLY A 70 -17.17 17.40 10.90
N LYS A 71 -16.27 16.50 10.46
CA LYS A 71 -15.26 16.76 9.44
C LYS A 71 -15.74 16.36 8.04
N ASN A 72 -14.91 16.64 7.04
CA ASN A 72 -15.17 16.25 5.66
C ASN A 72 -14.39 14.97 5.29
N LEU A 73 -15.02 14.14 4.47
CA LEU A 73 -14.34 13.16 3.63
C LEU A 73 -13.68 13.90 2.47
N VAL A 74 -12.40 13.63 2.24
CA VAL A 74 -11.63 14.14 1.12
C VAL A 74 -11.23 12.96 0.24
N VAL A 75 -11.58 13.05 -1.05
CA VAL A 75 -11.19 12.06 -2.06
C VAL A 75 -10.32 12.74 -3.11
N SER A 76 -9.15 12.15 -3.37
CA SER A 76 -8.17 12.67 -4.33
C SER A 76 -7.56 11.60 -5.23
N PHE A 77 -7.29 11.99 -6.47
CA PHE A 77 -6.68 11.15 -7.48
C PHE A 77 -5.89 12.02 -8.47
N ILE A 78 -4.73 11.55 -8.94
CA ILE A 78 -3.86 12.33 -9.83
C ILE A 78 -4.56 12.57 -11.17
N GLY A 79 -4.57 13.82 -11.62
CA GLY A 79 -5.26 14.25 -12.83
C GLY A 79 -6.74 14.60 -12.63
N TYR A 80 -7.24 14.59 -11.39
CA TYR A 80 -8.63 14.85 -11.05
C TYR A 80 -8.78 15.96 -10.01
N GLU A 81 -9.93 16.63 -10.05
CA GLU A 81 -10.31 17.60 -9.03
C GLU A 81 -10.61 16.88 -7.71
N LYS A 82 -10.00 17.37 -6.62
CA LYS A 82 -10.28 16.89 -5.27
C LYS A 82 -11.73 17.13 -4.91
N LYS A 83 -12.37 16.16 -4.29
CA LYS A 83 -13.74 16.29 -3.77
C LYS A 83 -13.74 16.28 -2.25
N SER A 84 -14.44 17.24 -1.67
CA SER A 84 -14.66 17.36 -0.22
C SER A 84 -16.15 17.23 0.08
N ILE A 85 -16.53 16.30 0.96
CA ILE A 85 -17.92 15.96 1.28
C ILE A 85 -18.07 15.92 2.80
N PRO A 86 -19.01 16.65 3.42
CA PRO A 86 -19.27 16.52 4.85
C PRO A 86 -19.61 15.07 5.23
N LEU A 87 -18.97 14.52 6.27
CA LEU A 87 -19.24 13.15 6.72
C LEU A 87 -20.72 12.97 7.10
N SER A 88 -21.37 14.02 7.62
CA SER A 88 -22.80 14.05 7.93
C SER A 88 -23.73 13.92 6.71
N ALA A 89 -23.21 14.10 5.50
CA ALA A 89 -23.96 13.96 4.25
C ALA A 89 -23.80 12.58 3.59
N LEU A 90 -22.92 11.73 4.14
CA LEU A 90 -22.69 10.37 3.64
C LEU A 90 -23.63 9.39 4.33
N ASN A 91 -24.05 8.37 3.58
CA ASN A 91 -24.68 7.17 4.13
C ASN A 91 -23.60 6.24 4.71
N ALA A 92 -24.01 5.25 5.52
CA ALA A 92 -23.10 4.22 5.98
C ALA A 92 -22.49 3.42 4.81
N GLU A 93 -23.28 3.18 3.76
CA GLU A 93 -22.86 2.41 2.59
C GLU A 93 -23.45 2.97 1.30
N GLY A 94 -22.87 2.59 0.15
CA GLY A 94 -23.40 2.91 -1.18
C GLY A 94 -23.24 4.38 -1.58
N ASN A 95 -22.19 5.05 -1.12
CA ASN A 95 -21.90 6.43 -1.51
C ASN A 95 -21.22 6.48 -2.89
N ASP A 96 -21.85 7.12 -3.86
CA ASP A 96 -21.26 7.37 -5.18
C ASP A 96 -20.43 8.66 -5.20
N ILE A 97 -19.13 8.54 -5.46
CA ILE A 97 -18.19 9.65 -5.46
C ILE A 97 -17.58 9.85 -6.86
N PRO A 98 -18.27 10.59 -7.76
CA PRO A 98 -17.68 10.99 -9.03
C PRO A 98 -16.59 12.05 -8.82
N LEU A 99 -15.44 11.89 -9.48
CA LEU A 99 -14.41 12.93 -9.63
C LEU A 99 -14.35 13.42 -11.07
N ASP A 100 -14.17 14.72 -11.24
CA ASP A 100 -14.01 15.36 -12.55
C ASP A 100 -12.54 15.41 -12.95
N MET A 101 -12.22 14.99 -14.18
CA MET A 101 -10.86 15.07 -14.70
C MET A 101 -10.42 16.53 -14.81
N THR A 102 -9.27 16.87 -14.24
CA THR A 102 -8.71 18.20 -14.37
C THR A 102 -8.23 18.41 -15.80
N THR A 103 -8.77 19.42 -16.47
CA THR A 103 -8.21 19.90 -17.74
C THR A 103 -7.06 20.86 -17.46
N VAL A 104 -5.83 20.32 -17.41
CA VAL A 104 -4.65 21.18 -17.46
C VAL A 104 -4.55 21.67 -18.89
N SER A 105 -4.96 22.92 -19.14
CA SER A 105 -4.63 23.60 -20.40
C SER A 105 -3.12 23.47 -20.60
N LEU A 106 -2.65 23.17 -21.83
CA LEU A 106 -1.24 23.34 -22.16
C LEU A 106 -0.92 24.82 -21.97
N VAL A 107 -0.55 25.20 -20.74
CA VAL A 107 0.14 26.43 -20.51
C VAL A 107 1.42 26.26 -21.31
N GLU A 108 1.67 27.19 -22.22
CA GLU A 108 2.99 27.37 -22.82
C GLU A 108 3.93 27.76 -21.67
N VAL A 109 4.32 26.78 -20.85
CA VAL A 109 5.15 27.01 -19.67
C VAL A 109 6.52 27.33 -20.19
N SER A 110 6.84 28.63 -20.26
CA SER A 110 8.15 29.11 -20.71
C SER A 110 9.28 28.77 -19.73
N VAL A 111 9.05 27.93 -18.72
CA VAL A 111 10.06 27.52 -17.75
C VAL A 111 9.80 26.08 -17.28
N PHE A 112 9.88 25.11 -18.20
CA PHE A 112 10.35 23.80 -17.76
C PHE A 112 11.75 24.00 -17.16
N PRO A 113 12.12 23.28 -16.08
CA PRO A 113 13.53 23.12 -15.77
C PRO A 113 14.21 22.68 -17.05
N SER A 114 15.14 23.48 -17.56
CA SER A 114 15.79 23.22 -18.85
C SER A 114 16.61 21.93 -18.83
N ASP A 115 16.84 21.39 -17.63
CA ASP A 115 17.66 20.22 -17.37
C ASP A 115 16.94 19.28 -16.37
N PRO A 116 16.39 18.15 -16.85
CA PRO A 116 15.78 17.12 -16.02
C PRO A 116 16.73 16.52 -14.97
N ASP A 117 18.04 16.45 -15.23
CA ASP A 117 19.03 15.96 -14.29
C ASP A 117 19.23 16.94 -13.12
N LEU A 118 19.21 18.25 -13.40
CA LEU A 118 19.22 19.25 -12.33
C LEU A 118 17.94 19.20 -11.48
N LEU A 119 16.78 18.93 -12.09
CA LEU A 119 15.53 18.78 -11.35
C LEU A 119 15.60 17.63 -10.36
N ILE A 120 16.00 16.43 -10.78
CA ILE A 120 16.06 15.29 -9.86
C ILE A 120 17.08 15.52 -8.74
N ARG A 121 18.24 16.12 -9.03
CA ARG A 121 19.21 16.50 -7.98
C ARG A 121 18.62 17.52 -7.00
N ALA A 122 17.84 18.49 -7.47
CA ALA A 122 17.15 19.45 -6.61
C ALA A 122 16.08 18.80 -5.73
N VAL A 123 15.32 17.83 -6.27
CA VAL A 123 14.36 17.00 -5.51
C VAL A 123 15.07 16.28 -4.38
N MET A 124 16.19 15.59 -4.68
CA MET A 124 16.96 14.85 -3.66
C MET A 124 17.53 15.79 -2.58
N ASN A 125 18.02 16.96 -2.97
CA ASN A 125 18.56 17.96 -2.04
C ASN A 125 17.50 18.59 -1.11
N ARG A 126 16.23 18.60 -1.50
CA ARG A 126 15.12 19.12 -0.67
C ARG A 126 14.43 18.05 0.18
N ARG A 127 14.81 16.79 0.04
CA ARG A 127 14.25 15.65 0.78
C ARG A 127 14.13 15.92 2.29
N ASP A 128 15.21 16.33 2.94
CA ASP A 128 15.21 16.51 4.40
C ASP A 128 14.33 17.70 4.85
N GLN A 129 14.04 18.64 3.94
CA GLN A 129 13.12 19.76 4.19
C GLN A 129 11.67 19.33 3.97
N ASN A 130 11.41 18.56 2.92
CA ASN A 130 10.07 18.21 2.47
C ASN A 130 9.42 17.07 3.25
N TYR A 131 10.18 16.13 3.79
CA TYR A 131 9.64 14.93 4.43
C TYR A 131 9.75 14.99 5.96
N LEU A 132 8.93 14.17 6.64
CA LEU A 132 8.91 14.10 8.12
C LEU A 132 10.32 13.88 8.70
N ASP A 133 10.68 14.73 9.66
CA ASP A 133 11.97 14.76 10.33
C ASP A 133 11.89 14.31 11.80
N VAL A 134 10.72 13.82 12.22
CA VAL A 134 10.45 13.24 13.54
C VAL A 134 10.07 11.76 13.43
N PRO A 135 10.31 10.94 14.47
CA PRO A 135 9.85 9.56 14.46
C PRO A 135 8.32 9.49 14.57
N THR A 136 7.73 8.48 13.91
CA THR A 136 6.26 8.29 13.91
C THR A 136 5.89 6.83 14.11
N SER A 137 4.80 6.58 14.83
CA SER A 137 4.08 5.30 14.78
C SER A 137 3.00 5.39 13.71
N LYS A 138 2.80 4.33 12.93
CA LYS A 138 1.80 4.27 11.87
C LYS A 138 1.04 2.96 11.93
N THR A 139 -0.27 3.05 11.89
CA THR A 139 -1.12 1.89 11.64
C THR A 139 -1.24 1.73 10.13
N ALA A 140 -1.01 0.52 9.62
CA ALA A 140 -1.16 0.24 8.20
C ALA A 140 -1.85 -1.10 7.96
N PHE A 141 -2.68 -1.13 6.93
CA PHE A 141 -3.19 -2.36 6.36
C PHE A 141 -2.22 -2.89 5.30
N TYR A 142 -1.94 -4.18 5.34
CA TYR A 142 -1.09 -4.90 4.39
C TYR A 142 -1.84 -6.09 3.81
N ARG A 143 -1.75 -6.29 2.50
CA ARG A 143 -2.29 -7.46 1.80
C ARG A 143 -1.25 -8.01 0.82
N GLU A 144 -1.10 -9.33 0.81
CA GLU A 144 -0.36 -10.05 -0.23
C GLU A 144 -1.18 -11.18 -0.83
N THR A 145 -1.04 -11.38 -2.14
CA THR A 145 -1.70 -12.45 -2.87
C THR A 145 -0.75 -13.19 -3.79
N ILE A 146 -1.04 -14.47 -4.00
CA ILE A 146 -0.37 -15.32 -4.97
C ILE A 146 -1.46 -15.96 -5.83
N LYS A 147 -1.43 -15.68 -7.13
CA LYS A 147 -2.24 -16.34 -8.16
C LYS A 147 -1.39 -17.34 -8.92
N LYS A 148 -1.95 -18.51 -9.22
CA LYS A 148 -1.41 -19.48 -10.18
C LYS A 148 -2.34 -19.48 -11.40
N GLY A 149 -1.86 -18.95 -12.53
CA GLY A 149 -2.75 -18.55 -13.62
C GLY A 149 -3.78 -17.54 -13.11
N TRP A 150 -5.06 -17.85 -13.24
CA TRP A 150 -6.18 -16.97 -12.84
C TRP A 150 -6.69 -17.21 -11.41
N SER A 151 -6.20 -18.23 -10.72
CA SER A 151 -6.73 -18.64 -9.42
C SER A 151 -5.83 -18.18 -8.28
N TYR A 152 -6.42 -17.53 -7.26
CA TYR A 152 -5.75 -17.31 -5.98
C TYR A 152 -5.43 -18.65 -5.32
N VAL A 153 -4.18 -18.80 -4.91
CA VAL A 153 -3.68 -19.96 -4.15
C VAL A 153 -3.21 -19.55 -2.75
N SER A 154 -2.89 -18.27 -2.53
CA SER A 154 -2.60 -17.72 -1.21
C SER A 154 -3.04 -16.26 -1.14
N LEU A 155 -3.58 -15.87 0.01
CA LEU A 155 -3.93 -14.52 0.42
C LEU A 155 -3.54 -14.37 1.89
N THR A 156 -2.82 -13.31 2.22
CA THR A 156 -2.58 -12.90 3.60
C THR A 156 -2.91 -11.43 3.75
N GLU A 157 -3.64 -11.09 4.80
CA GLU A 157 -3.99 -9.72 5.16
C GLU A 157 -3.59 -9.48 6.61
N ALA A 158 -3.14 -8.26 6.91
CA ALA A 158 -2.71 -7.89 8.25
C ALA A 158 -2.89 -6.41 8.50
N VAL A 159 -3.14 -6.06 9.76
CA VAL A 159 -2.87 -4.74 10.29
C VAL A 159 -1.51 -4.81 10.99
N VAL A 160 -0.65 -3.85 10.68
CA VAL A 160 0.68 -3.71 11.26
C VAL A 160 0.85 -2.35 11.90
N ASP A 161 1.62 -2.33 12.99
CA ASP A 161 2.14 -1.10 13.57
C ASP A 161 3.56 -0.89 13.05
N ILE A 162 3.83 0.30 12.54
CA ILE A 162 5.09 0.66 11.90
C ILE A 162 5.71 1.82 12.65
N TYR A 163 6.90 1.59 13.17
CA TYR A 163 7.76 2.63 13.67
C TYR A 163 8.66 3.12 12.53
N LYS A 164 8.39 4.33 12.04
CA LYS A 164 9.24 5.02 11.06
C LYS A 164 10.23 5.94 11.75
N HIS A 165 11.49 5.81 11.36
CA HIS A 165 12.50 6.81 11.69
C HIS A 165 12.32 8.05 10.81
N PRO A 166 12.76 9.24 11.27
CA PRO A 166 12.87 10.44 10.44
C PRO A 166 13.47 10.16 9.06
N TYR A 167 13.06 10.89 8.03
CA TYR A 167 13.60 10.67 6.68
C TYR A 167 15.11 10.95 6.63
N ASN A 168 15.61 11.95 7.35
CA ASN A 168 17.06 12.23 7.47
C ASN A 168 17.89 11.15 8.23
N SER A 169 17.25 10.10 8.74
CA SER A 169 17.91 8.98 9.43
C SER A 169 18.16 7.81 8.48
N SER A 170 19.37 7.25 8.49
CA SER A 170 19.75 6.04 7.75
C SER A 170 19.27 4.73 8.41
N ARG A 171 18.58 4.81 9.54
CA ARG A 171 18.10 3.63 10.27
C ARG A 171 16.87 3.06 9.58
N SER A 172 16.86 1.74 9.41
CA SER A 172 15.72 1.00 8.87
C SER A 172 14.50 1.10 9.78
N ASP A 173 13.35 1.28 9.15
CA ASP A 173 12.05 1.25 9.81
C ASP A 173 11.73 -0.13 10.35
N GLN A 174 10.76 -0.20 11.26
CA GLN A 174 10.39 -1.42 11.97
C GLN A 174 8.89 -1.63 11.86
N ALA A 175 8.47 -2.86 11.63
CA ALA A 175 7.06 -3.24 11.61
C ALA A 175 6.81 -4.34 12.63
N LYS A 176 5.61 -4.32 13.23
CA LYS A 176 5.10 -5.33 14.16
C LYS A 176 3.71 -5.75 13.68
N LEU A 177 3.46 -7.05 13.64
CA LEU A 177 2.13 -7.59 13.37
C LEU A 177 1.20 -7.27 14.55
N ILE A 178 0.04 -6.64 14.28
CA ILE A 178 -1.02 -6.46 15.28
C ILE A 178 -1.99 -7.64 15.18
N ILE A 179 -2.61 -7.79 14.02
CA ILE A 179 -3.59 -8.81 13.73
C ILE A 179 -3.50 -9.17 12.25
N GLY A 180 -3.82 -10.41 11.89
CA GLY A 180 -3.86 -10.80 10.51
C GLY A 180 -4.63 -12.08 10.30
N ARG A 181 -5.09 -12.27 9.07
CA ARG A 181 -5.77 -13.47 8.60
C ARG A 181 -5.09 -14.00 7.35
N LYS A 182 -5.16 -15.31 7.16
CA LYS A 182 -4.61 -15.96 5.97
C LYS A 182 -5.59 -16.94 5.38
N SER A 183 -5.42 -17.16 4.09
CA SER A 183 -6.25 -18.03 3.30
C SER A 183 -5.38 -18.69 2.23
N THR A 184 -5.13 -20.00 2.37
CA THR A 184 -4.24 -20.75 1.46
C THR A 184 -4.93 -22.03 1.02
N ASP A 185 -5.01 -22.23 -0.30
CA ASP A 185 -5.61 -23.41 -0.91
C ASP A 185 -4.50 -24.37 -1.37
N TYR A 186 -4.10 -25.29 -0.49
CA TYR A 186 -3.06 -26.28 -0.81
C TYR A 186 -3.48 -27.27 -1.91
N GLY A 187 -4.78 -27.47 -2.15
CA GLY A 187 -5.30 -28.35 -3.20
C GLY A 187 -4.98 -27.87 -4.61
N LYS A 188 -4.86 -26.54 -4.80
CA LYS A 188 -4.45 -25.95 -6.10
C LYS A 188 -2.93 -25.94 -6.32
N ILE A 189 -2.14 -26.39 -5.33
CA ILE A 189 -0.66 -26.35 -5.30
C ILE A 189 -0.07 -27.71 -5.72
N ASP A 190 -0.46 -28.23 -6.89
CA ASP A 190 -0.06 -29.57 -7.38
C ASP A 190 1.45 -29.84 -7.61
N THR A 191 2.32 -28.82 -7.67
CA THR A 191 3.74 -29.06 -8.07
C THR A 191 4.80 -28.17 -7.43
N LEU A 192 4.43 -27.01 -6.89
CA LEU A 192 5.35 -26.06 -6.31
C LEU A 192 4.61 -25.15 -5.34
N VAL A 193 4.99 -25.20 -4.07
CA VAL A 193 4.60 -24.18 -3.08
C VAL A 193 5.39 -22.91 -3.38
N PHE A 194 4.72 -21.92 -3.95
CA PHE A 194 5.28 -20.59 -4.18
C PHE A 194 5.05 -19.76 -2.92
N ARG A 195 6.12 -19.17 -2.37
CA ARG A 195 6.05 -18.35 -1.14
C ARG A 195 6.72 -17.02 -1.36
N LEU A 196 6.16 -15.98 -0.75
CA LEU A 196 6.75 -14.64 -0.71
C LEU A 196 7.56 -14.47 0.58
N GLN A 197 8.69 -13.77 0.46
CA GLN A 197 9.54 -13.43 1.58
C GLN A 197 9.60 -11.90 1.73
N GLY A 198 9.45 -11.41 2.96
CA GLY A 198 9.68 -10.02 3.36
C GLY A 198 8.43 -9.31 3.89
N GLY A 199 7.24 -9.69 3.42
CA GLY A 199 5.98 -9.18 3.95
C GLY A 199 5.89 -7.64 3.93
N PRO A 200 5.29 -7.01 4.96
CA PRO A 200 5.20 -5.56 5.11
C PRO A 200 6.55 -4.83 5.05
N VAL A 201 7.66 -5.49 5.43
CA VAL A 201 9.00 -4.88 5.39
C VAL A 201 9.43 -4.61 3.94
N SER A 202 9.07 -5.49 3.00
CA SER A 202 9.32 -5.27 1.57
C SER A 202 8.52 -4.08 1.02
N ALA A 203 7.29 -3.86 1.50
CA ALA A 203 6.49 -2.72 1.10
C ALA A 203 7.08 -1.39 1.63
N LEU A 204 7.65 -1.39 2.84
CA LEU A 204 8.34 -0.22 3.39
C LEU A 204 9.56 0.20 2.57
N MET A 205 10.28 -0.77 1.98
CA MET A 205 11.43 -0.47 1.10
C MET A 205 11.04 0.23 -0.21
N LEU A 206 9.74 0.29 -0.55
CA LEU A 206 9.25 1.06 -1.70
C LEU A 206 9.07 2.55 -1.38
N ASP A 207 9.28 2.97 -0.13
CA ASP A 207 9.42 4.37 0.24
C ASP A 207 10.74 4.92 -0.29
N ILE A 208 10.75 5.28 -1.58
CA ILE A 208 11.93 5.75 -2.32
C ILE A 208 12.52 7.04 -1.72
N MET A 209 11.73 7.78 -0.95
CA MET A 209 12.22 8.96 -0.26
C MET A 209 12.82 8.60 1.09
N LYS A 210 12.38 7.53 1.76
CA LYS A 210 13.09 7.02 2.94
C LYS A 210 14.38 6.29 2.57
N ASP A 211 14.33 5.45 1.54
CA ASP A 211 15.42 4.59 1.07
C ASP A 211 15.83 4.93 -0.38
N PRO A 212 16.43 6.11 -0.62
CA PRO A 212 16.74 6.59 -1.97
C PRO A 212 17.74 5.71 -2.71
N TYR A 213 18.61 5.00 -1.99
CA TYR A 213 19.55 4.02 -2.55
C TYR A 213 18.87 2.89 -3.33
N THR A 214 17.57 2.68 -3.14
CA THR A 214 16.79 1.71 -3.90
C THR A 214 16.62 2.12 -5.36
N LEU A 215 16.60 3.44 -5.67
CA LEU A 215 16.38 3.96 -7.03
C LEU A 215 17.36 5.05 -7.49
N PHE A 216 17.69 6.03 -6.64
CA PHE A 216 18.25 7.34 -7.02
C PHE A 216 19.28 7.94 -6.02
N ASP A 217 20.15 7.14 -5.40
CA ASP A 217 21.31 7.74 -4.70
C ASP A 217 22.17 8.59 -5.66
N GLU A 218 22.99 9.51 -5.13
CA GLU A 218 23.76 10.49 -5.90
C GLU A 218 24.55 9.88 -7.06
N GLU A 219 25.17 8.71 -6.84
CA GLU A 219 25.90 7.97 -7.88
C GLU A 219 24.97 7.22 -8.85
N MET A 220 23.76 6.87 -8.41
CA MET A 220 22.81 6.10 -9.20
C MET A 220 22.06 6.93 -10.23
N VAL A 221 21.84 8.22 -9.95
CA VAL A 221 21.23 9.19 -10.88
C VAL A 221 21.96 9.17 -12.23
N ASP A 222 23.28 9.02 -12.22
CA ASP A 222 24.13 9.02 -13.43
C ASP A 222 23.91 7.78 -14.33
N TYR A 223 23.23 6.74 -13.85
CA TYR A 223 22.87 5.55 -14.64
C TYR A 223 21.52 5.67 -15.36
N TYR A 224 20.81 6.78 -15.19
CA TYR A 224 19.51 7.02 -15.82
C TYR A 224 19.55 8.13 -16.88
N VAL A 225 18.60 8.06 -17.79
CA VAL A 225 18.18 9.17 -18.65
C VAL A 225 16.89 9.70 -18.07
N PHE A 226 16.83 11.01 -17.83
CA PHE A 226 15.63 11.70 -17.35
C PHE A 226 15.02 12.53 -18.48
N GLU A 227 13.69 12.46 -18.58
CA GLU A 227 12.94 13.19 -19.60
C GLU A 227 11.71 13.84 -18.97
N MET A 228 11.61 15.15 -19.14
CA MET A 228 10.41 15.87 -18.76
C MET A 228 9.28 15.50 -19.73
N SER A 229 8.20 14.91 -19.21
CA SER A 229 7.13 14.38 -20.04
C SER A 229 5.97 15.35 -20.20
N ASN A 230 5.44 15.88 -19.09
CA ASN A 230 4.32 16.81 -19.06
C ASN A 230 4.23 17.48 -17.68
N ILE A 231 3.24 18.35 -17.51
CA ILE A 231 2.76 18.81 -16.21
C ILE A 231 1.35 18.22 -16.00
N THR A 232 1.05 17.83 -14.77
CA THR A 232 -0.28 17.39 -14.36
C THR A 232 -0.67 18.10 -13.05
N ARG A 233 -1.81 17.73 -12.46
CA ARG A 233 -2.29 18.29 -11.19
C ARG A 233 -2.75 17.16 -10.28
N VAL A 234 -2.56 17.32 -8.97
CA VAL A 234 -3.27 16.56 -7.94
C VAL A 234 -3.74 17.55 -6.90
N ASP A 235 -5.00 17.47 -6.49
CA ASP A 235 -5.60 18.49 -5.62
C ASP A 235 -5.42 19.91 -6.22
N ASP A 236 -4.84 20.83 -5.45
CA ASP A 236 -4.48 22.18 -5.90
C ASP A 236 -3.02 22.33 -6.33
N ARG A 237 -2.28 21.22 -6.43
CA ARG A 237 -0.85 21.19 -6.69
C ARG A 237 -0.54 20.87 -8.14
N MET A 238 0.26 21.73 -8.78
CA MET A 238 0.85 21.44 -10.08
C MET A 238 2.04 20.49 -9.91
N LEU A 239 2.13 19.50 -10.79
CA LEU A 239 3.14 18.45 -10.72
C LEU A 239 3.93 18.37 -12.03
N TYR A 240 5.26 18.38 -11.96
CA TYR A 240 6.10 17.91 -13.05
C TYR A 240 6.00 16.38 -13.16
N VAL A 241 5.84 15.87 -14.38
CA VAL A 241 5.93 14.44 -14.69
C VAL A 241 7.32 14.17 -15.26
N LEU A 242 8.20 13.64 -14.42
CA LEU A 242 9.58 13.30 -14.78
C LEU A 242 9.68 11.81 -15.08
N SER A 243 9.86 11.46 -16.36
CA SER A 243 10.16 10.08 -16.75
C SER A 243 11.64 9.78 -16.53
N PHE A 244 11.94 8.53 -16.18
CA PHE A 244 13.30 8.05 -16.04
C PHE A 244 13.45 6.65 -16.62
N LYS A 245 14.63 6.36 -17.17
CA LYS A 245 14.96 5.02 -17.68
C LYS A 245 16.44 4.77 -17.61
N GLN A 246 16.81 3.55 -17.22
CA GLN A 246 18.17 3.05 -17.26
C GLN A 246 18.87 3.32 -18.62
N LYS A 247 20.11 3.80 -18.57
CA LYS A 247 20.96 4.00 -19.76
C LYS A 247 21.28 2.66 -20.48
N PRO A 248 21.40 2.64 -21.82
CA PRO A 248 21.55 1.40 -22.58
C PRO A 248 22.82 0.57 -22.27
N ASP A 249 23.88 1.20 -21.79
CA ASP A 249 25.17 0.59 -21.46
C ASP A 249 25.22 -0.04 -20.05
N VAL A 250 24.24 0.28 -19.20
CA VAL A 250 24.13 -0.30 -17.87
C VAL A 250 23.52 -1.70 -17.99
N ASN A 251 24.25 -2.72 -17.52
CA ASN A 251 23.83 -4.12 -17.65
C ASN A 251 23.16 -4.68 -16.39
N THR A 252 23.36 -4.04 -15.23
CA THR A 252 22.67 -4.36 -13.98
C THR A 252 21.21 -3.96 -14.11
N PRO A 253 20.22 -4.81 -13.79
CA PRO A 253 18.81 -4.42 -13.81
C PRO A 253 18.56 -3.19 -12.93
N LEU A 254 18.19 -2.08 -13.56
CA LEU A 254 17.71 -0.87 -12.89
C LEU A 254 16.25 -0.62 -13.31
N PHE A 255 15.71 0.55 -12.94
CA PHE A 255 14.31 0.84 -13.10
C PHE A 255 14.00 1.75 -14.29
N TYR A 256 12.72 1.85 -14.61
CA TYR A 256 12.18 2.87 -15.50
C TYR A 256 10.75 3.20 -15.07
N GLY A 257 10.34 4.44 -15.26
CA GLY A 257 9.06 4.89 -14.73
C GLY A 257 8.86 6.38 -14.80
N LYS A 258 7.97 6.87 -13.95
CA LYS A 258 7.59 8.27 -13.80
C LYS A 258 7.60 8.67 -12.32
N LEU A 259 8.13 9.85 -12.06
CA LEU A 259 8.03 10.57 -10.80
C LEU A 259 7.08 11.75 -10.99
N TYR A 260 6.20 11.95 -10.01
CA TYR A 260 5.30 13.10 -9.97
C TYR A 260 5.81 14.05 -8.90
N VAL A 261 6.31 15.21 -9.33
CA VAL A 261 7.08 16.13 -8.50
C VAL A 261 6.30 17.44 -8.34
N ASP A 262 5.95 17.81 -7.12
CA ASP A 262 5.30 19.09 -6.81
C ASP A 262 6.16 20.26 -7.28
N THR A 263 5.58 21.18 -8.07
CA THR A 263 6.36 22.23 -8.75
C THR A 263 6.90 23.30 -7.80
N GLU A 264 6.33 23.43 -6.60
CA GLU A 264 6.70 24.46 -5.63
C GLU A 264 7.75 23.94 -4.64
N SER A 265 7.42 22.84 -3.96
CA SER A 265 8.26 22.21 -2.93
C SER A 265 9.36 21.33 -3.53
N LEU A 266 9.16 20.80 -4.74
CA LEU A 266 9.96 19.72 -5.33
C LEU A 266 9.87 18.40 -4.54
N ALA A 267 8.79 18.17 -3.81
CA ALA A 267 8.52 16.88 -3.19
C ALA A 267 7.98 15.89 -4.23
N ILE A 268 8.34 14.61 -4.10
CA ILE A 268 7.70 13.53 -4.86
C ILE A 268 6.35 13.23 -4.20
N THR A 269 5.26 13.40 -4.95
CA THR A 269 3.90 13.09 -4.51
C THR A 269 3.54 11.64 -4.79
N SER A 270 4.05 11.09 -5.89
CA SER A 270 3.96 9.66 -6.22
C SER A 270 5.03 9.25 -7.21
N ALA A 271 5.23 7.94 -7.33
CA ALA A 271 6.07 7.34 -8.36
C ALA A 271 5.45 6.03 -8.86
N SER A 272 5.52 5.80 -10.17
CA SER A 272 5.19 4.52 -10.78
C SER A 272 6.36 4.02 -11.62
N PHE A 273 6.81 2.80 -11.37
CA PHE A 273 8.04 2.31 -11.95
C PHE A 273 8.07 0.80 -12.09
N ASN A 274 8.99 0.32 -12.92
CA ASN A 274 9.16 -1.07 -13.31
C ASN A 274 10.65 -1.37 -13.34
N MET A 275 11.06 -2.61 -13.11
CA MET A 275 12.43 -3.05 -13.25
C MET A 275 12.70 -3.53 -14.68
N ASN A 276 13.85 -3.15 -15.23
CA ASN A 276 14.35 -3.69 -16.49
C ASN A 276 14.84 -5.13 -16.32
N ILE A 277 13.97 -6.09 -16.60
CA ILE A 277 14.22 -7.53 -16.48
C ILE A 277 14.79 -8.18 -17.75
N SER A 278 15.32 -7.39 -18.69
CA SER A 278 15.91 -7.90 -19.94
C SER A 278 17.04 -8.90 -19.69
N ASN A 279 17.91 -8.61 -18.70
CA ASN A 279 18.90 -9.55 -18.20
C ASN A 279 18.26 -10.55 -17.23
N ARG A 280 17.64 -11.59 -17.78
CA ARG A 280 16.86 -12.60 -17.02
C ARG A 280 17.64 -13.29 -15.91
N SER A 281 18.96 -13.49 -16.07
CA SER A 281 19.78 -14.15 -15.05
C SER A 281 19.96 -13.26 -13.84
N GLU A 282 20.31 -11.98 -14.05
CA GLU A 282 20.44 -11.00 -12.97
C GLU A 282 19.10 -10.76 -12.28
N ALA A 283 18.03 -10.54 -13.06
CA ALA A 283 16.70 -10.35 -12.51
C ALA A 283 16.27 -11.57 -11.67
N ALA A 284 16.50 -12.80 -12.15
CA ALA A 284 16.23 -13.99 -11.35
C ALA A 284 17.03 -14.05 -10.04
N ARG A 285 18.27 -13.55 -10.00
CA ARG A 285 19.07 -13.48 -8.75
C ARG A 285 18.50 -12.47 -7.75
N MET A 286 17.90 -11.39 -8.22
CA MET A 286 17.27 -10.37 -7.36
C MET A 286 15.98 -10.89 -6.69
N PHE A 287 15.14 -11.60 -7.44
CA PHE A 287 13.82 -12.03 -6.94
C PHE A 287 13.79 -13.45 -6.35
N ILE A 288 14.67 -14.37 -6.78
CA ILE A 288 14.55 -15.79 -6.45
C ILE A 288 15.56 -16.19 -5.38
N ARG A 289 15.09 -16.29 -4.13
CA ARG A 289 15.92 -16.75 -3.01
C ARG A 289 16.25 -18.25 -3.07
N ARG A 290 15.23 -19.07 -3.36
CA ARG A 290 15.35 -20.54 -3.43
C ARG A 290 14.41 -21.09 -4.49
N LYS A 291 14.82 -22.15 -5.17
CA LYS A 291 13.99 -22.89 -6.13
C LYS A 291 14.34 -24.37 -6.11
N PRO A 292 13.39 -25.27 -6.43
CA PRO A 292 13.68 -26.71 -6.51
C PRO A 292 14.60 -27.06 -7.67
N MET A 293 15.24 -28.22 -7.57
CA MET A 293 16.09 -28.75 -8.63
C MET A 293 15.27 -28.98 -9.92
N GLY A 294 15.82 -28.59 -11.06
CA GLY A 294 15.15 -28.75 -12.36
C GLY A 294 14.09 -27.69 -12.70
N ALA A 295 13.75 -26.79 -11.77
CA ALA A 295 12.95 -25.60 -12.05
C ALA A 295 13.84 -24.42 -12.48
N ARG A 296 13.39 -23.71 -13.51
CA ARG A 296 13.90 -22.39 -13.91
C ARG A 296 12.79 -21.37 -13.71
N VAL A 297 13.04 -20.38 -12.88
CA VAL A 297 12.08 -19.35 -12.50
C VAL A 297 12.64 -18.00 -12.94
N PHE A 298 11.83 -17.21 -13.63
CA PHE A 298 12.21 -15.88 -14.09
C PHE A 298 11.07 -14.90 -13.82
N PRO A 299 11.37 -13.68 -13.33
CA PRO A 299 10.39 -12.61 -13.41
C PRO A 299 10.10 -12.30 -14.89
N THR A 300 8.84 -12.01 -15.21
CA THR A 300 8.39 -11.65 -16.55
C THR A 300 7.77 -10.26 -16.61
N GLU A 301 7.40 -9.71 -15.47
CA GLU A 301 6.84 -8.38 -15.34
C GLU A 301 7.00 -7.91 -13.89
N THR A 302 7.19 -6.62 -13.71
CA THR A 302 7.25 -5.94 -12.40
C THR A 302 6.57 -4.60 -12.55
N ALA A 303 5.67 -4.24 -11.66
CA ALA A 303 5.10 -2.91 -11.58
C ALA A 303 5.08 -2.48 -10.11
N TYR A 304 5.51 -1.26 -9.84
CA TYR A 304 5.58 -0.67 -8.51
C TYR A 304 4.89 0.69 -8.54
N MET A 305 4.17 1.00 -7.47
CA MET A 305 3.55 2.29 -7.24
C MET A 305 3.78 2.68 -5.79
N VAL A 306 4.13 3.95 -5.55
CA VAL A 306 4.23 4.54 -4.23
C VAL A 306 3.57 5.92 -4.24
N ASN A 307 2.79 6.21 -3.21
CA ASN A 307 2.19 7.51 -2.98
C ASN A 307 2.67 8.10 -1.65
N TYR A 308 2.71 9.42 -1.63
CA TYR A 308 2.99 10.23 -0.45
C TYR A 308 1.79 11.13 -0.18
N ARG A 309 1.55 11.40 1.11
CA ARG A 309 0.61 12.42 1.55
C ARG A 309 1.35 13.55 2.23
N GLU A 310 0.81 14.74 2.12
CA GLU A 310 1.30 15.93 2.80
C GLU A 310 0.40 16.28 3.96
N GLN A 311 1.01 16.67 5.08
CA GLN A 311 0.30 17.32 6.17
C GLN A 311 1.25 18.27 6.91
N ASP A 312 0.73 19.45 7.27
CA ASP A 312 1.45 20.48 8.04
C ASP A 312 2.80 20.87 7.41
N GLY A 313 2.87 20.88 6.08
CA GLY A 313 4.04 21.22 5.27
C GLY A 313 5.02 20.07 5.06
N LYS A 314 4.74 18.86 5.57
CA LYS A 314 5.64 17.71 5.49
C LYS A 314 4.99 16.51 4.81
N TRP A 315 5.75 15.85 3.95
CA TRP A 315 5.35 14.66 3.22
C TRP A 315 5.72 13.38 3.97
N PHE A 316 4.88 12.35 3.82
CA PHE A 316 5.10 11.02 4.37
C PHE A 316 4.55 9.93 3.47
N PHE A 317 5.16 8.74 3.53
CA PHE A 317 4.70 7.54 2.85
C PHE A 317 3.27 7.19 3.24
N SER A 318 2.37 7.06 2.25
CA SER A 318 0.96 6.76 2.48
C SER A 318 0.54 5.42 1.90
N TYR A 319 1.03 5.05 0.72
CA TYR A 319 0.65 3.81 0.06
C TYR A 319 1.79 3.24 -0.79
N ALA A 320 1.89 1.92 -0.84
CA ALA A 320 2.67 1.26 -1.88
C ALA A 320 1.99 -0.01 -2.39
N ARG A 321 2.23 -0.31 -3.66
CA ARG A 321 1.82 -1.54 -4.32
C ARG A 321 2.96 -2.07 -5.17
N ALA A 322 3.09 -3.39 -5.20
CA ALA A 322 3.96 -4.07 -6.13
C ALA A 322 3.28 -5.29 -6.72
N GLU A 323 3.46 -5.47 -8.02
CA GLU A 323 2.98 -6.60 -8.79
C GLU A 323 4.16 -7.24 -9.51
N ILE A 324 4.32 -8.55 -9.34
CA ILE A 324 5.42 -9.29 -9.96
C ILE A 324 4.87 -10.58 -10.56
N SER A 325 5.15 -10.78 -11.85
CA SER A 325 4.79 -12.00 -12.56
C SER A 325 6.01 -12.88 -12.72
N PHE A 326 5.85 -14.18 -12.48
CA PHE A 326 6.91 -15.18 -12.61
C PHE A 326 6.51 -16.29 -13.57
N ARG A 327 7.45 -16.72 -14.40
CA ARG A 327 7.32 -17.93 -15.21
C ARG A 327 8.21 -19.05 -14.67
N VAL A 328 7.59 -20.18 -14.38
CA VAL A 328 8.25 -21.41 -13.90
C VAL A 328 8.28 -22.43 -15.04
N ASN A 329 9.48 -22.81 -15.45
CA ASN A 329 9.73 -23.84 -16.45
C ASN A 329 10.39 -25.07 -15.81
N TRP A 330 9.79 -26.25 -15.98
CA TRP A 330 10.34 -27.52 -15.49
C TRP A 330 11.05 -28.30 -16.60
N ARG A 331 12.23 -28.87 -16.32
CA ARG A 331 13.05 -29.62 -17.29
C ARG A 331 12.31 -30.75 -18.04
N ARG A 332 11.21 -31.28 -17.48
CA ARG A 332 10.44 -32.41 -18.03
C ARG A 332 8.93 -32.13 -18.18
N LYS A 333 8.49 -30.87 -18.12
CA LYS A 333 7.09 -30.51 -18.45
C LYS A 333 7.06 -29.66 -19.72
N LEU A 334 6.09 -29.95 -20.60
CA LEU A 334 5.89 -29.22 -21.85
C LEU A 334 5.29 -27.83 -21.62
N PHE A 335 4.52 -27.66 -20.55
CA PHE A 335 3.87 -26.39 -20.21
C PHE A 335 4.57 -25.71 -19.04
N ASN A 336 4.67 -24.38 -19.15
CA ASN A 336 5.12 -23.53 -18.06
C ASN A 336 3.97 -23.25 -17.09
N THR A 337 4.32 -22.76 -15.90
CA THR A 337 3.34 -22.28 -14.91
C THR A 337 3.64 -20.82 -14.63
N ASN A 338 2.63 -19.97 -14.73
CA ASN A 338 2.75 -18.55 -14.40
C ASN A 338 2.18 -18.30 -13.00
N TYR A 339 2.93 -17.53 -12.22
CA TYR A 339 2.50 -17.04 -10.92
C TYR A 339 2.44 -15.52 -10.98
N HIS A 340 1.41 -14.93 -10.40
CA HIS A 340 1.28 -13.49 -10.25
C HIS A 340 1.19 -13.18 -8.77
N THR A 341 2.03 -12.27 -8.31
CA THR A 341 2.08 -11.89 -6.90
C THR A 341 1.81 -10.41 -6.77
N THR A 342 0.93 -10.05 -5.84
CA THR A 342 0.68 -8.65 -5.49
C THR A 342 0.98 -8.47 -4.02
N MET A 343 1.61 -7.36 -3.66
CA MET A 343 1.66 -6.84 -2.30
C MET A 343 1.18 -5.39 -2.31
N GLU A 344 0.38 -5.01 -1.32
CA GLU A 344 -0.05 -3.63 -1.12
C GLU A 344 -0.07 -3.27 0.36
N MET A 345 0.20 -2.00 0.65
CA MET A 345 0.20 -1.46 1.99
C MET A 345 -0.34 -0.03 1.99
N ALA A 346 -1.36 0.24 2.79
CA ALA A 346 -1.90 1.58 3.03
C ALA A 346 -1.68 1.97 4.48
N VAL A 347 -1.06 3.13 4.71
CA VAL A 347 -1.04 3.78 6.03
C VAL A 347 -2.43 4.36 6.27
N THR A 348 -3.08 3.88 7.32
CA THR A 348 -4.46 4.23 7.64
C THR A 348 -4.58 5.20 8.79
N ASP A 349 -3.54 5.31 9.62
CA ASP A 349 -3.42 6.33 10.67
C ASP A 349 -1.94 6.51 11.06
N TRP A 350 -1.60 7.64 11.69
CA TRP A 350 -0.26 7.83 12.27
C TRP A 350 -0.22 8.87 13.38
N GLU A 351 0.87 8.85 14.16
CA GLU A 351 1.16 9.84 15.20
C GLU A 351 2.66 10.03 15.38
N VAL A 352 3.07 11.19 15.90
CA VAL A 352 4.46 11.43 16.32
C VAL A 352 4.74 10.61 17.58
N THR A 353 5.93 10.03 17.68
CA THR A 353 6.32 9.22 18.84
C THR A 353 7.79 9.44 19.19
N ASP A 354 8.09 9.42 20.49
CA ASP A 354 9.46 9.60 21.00
C ASP A 354 10.14 8.26 21.35
N ASP A 355 9.36 7.18 21.43
CA ASP A 355 9.83 5.88 21.91
C ASP A 355 10.26 4.94 20.79
N ARG A 356 11.13 3.98 21.11
CA ARG A 356 11.41 2.83 20.25
C ARG A 356 10.60 1.63 20.74
N PRO A 357 9.40 1.38 20.20
CA PRO A 357 8.39 0.61 20.93
C PRO A 357 8.62 -0.91 20.92
N TYR A 358 9.39 -1.46 19.98
CA TYR A 358 9.41 -2.92 19.78
C TYR A 358 10.64 -3.62 20.34
N ARG A 359 10.40 -4.71 21.07
CA ARG A 359 11.44 -5.72 21.36
C ARG A 359 11.86 -6.41 20.07
N SER A 360 13.10 -6.90 20.01
CA SER A 360 13.61 -7.56 18.80
C SER A 360 12.82 -8.83 18.41
N SER A 361 12.13 -9.47 19.35
CA SER A 361 11.27 -10.63 19.13
C SER A 361 9.99 -10.30 18.37
N ASP A 362 9.48 -9.08 18.55
CA ASP A 362 8.15 -8.67 18.09
C ASP A 362 8.22 -8.03 16.70
N ARG A 363 9.44 -7.73 16.23
CA ARG A 363 9.69 -7.11 14.93
C ARG A 363 9.54 -8.15 13.82
N LEU A 364 8.76 -7.80 12.81
CA LEU A 364 8.78 -8.48 11.52
C LEU A 364 10.16 -8.36 10.91
N LYS A 365 10.71 -9.50 10.49
CA LYS A 365 12.03 -9.59 9.87
C LYS A 365 11.90 -9.53 8.35
N MET A 366 12.93 -9.07 7.66
CA MET A 366 13.00 -9.07 6.19
C MET A 366 12.92 -10.48 5.56
N ASN A 367 13.05 -11.54 6.36
CA ASN A 367 12.87 -12.92 5.91
C ASN A 367 11.55 -13.56 6.35
N VAL A 368 10.59 -12.76 6.84
CA VAL A 368 9.27 -13.26 7.23
C VAL A 368 8.54 -13.83 6.02
N ILE A 369 7.80 -14.92 6.24
CA ILE A 369 6.78 -15.44 5.32
C ILE A 369 5.46 -15.20 6.04
N MET A 370 4.63 -14.27 5.54
CA MET A 370 3.45 -13.81 6.28
C MET A 370 2.43 -14.93 6.50
N GLU A 371 2.29 -15.84 5.53
CA GLU A 371 1.50 -17.06 5.66
C GLU A 371 1.88 -17.88 6.91
N ASP A 372 3.15 -17.91 7.30
CA ASP A 372 3.61 -18.66 8.48
C ASP A 372 3.45 -17.84 9.77
N ALA A 373 3.46 -16.50 9.69
CA ALA A 373 3.37 -15.58 10.82
C ALA A 373 1.94 -15.34 11.32
N VAL A 374 0.95 -15.60 10.46
CA VAL A 374 -0.47 -15.34 10.74
C VAL A 374 -1.19 -16.63 11.15
N GLN A 375 -2.01 -16.55 12.20
CA GLN A 375 -2.75 -17.70 12.76
C GLN A 375 -4.27 -17.59 12.64
N GLY A 376 -4.83 -16.44 12.26
CA GLY A 376 -6.28 -16.18 12.28
C GLY A 376 -7.04 -16.60 11.02
N PHE A 377 -8.30 -16.99 11.23
CA PHE A 377 -9.36 -17.11 10.23
C PHE A 377 -10.46 -16.08 10.55
N ALA A 378 -11.13 -15.53 9.54
CA ALA A 378 -12.00 -14.37 9.69
C ALA A 378 -13.42 -14.68 10.18
N ASP A 379 -13.92 -13.82 11.06
CA ASP A 379 -15.34 -13.46 11.20
C ASP A 379 -15.59 -12.06 10.56
N ASP A 380 -16.86 -11.64 10.46
CA ASP A 380 -17.23 -10.39 9.80
C ASP A 380 -16.73 -9.14 10.56
N ALA A 381 -16.50 -9.25 11.87
CA ALA A 381 -16.01 -8.16 12.73
C ALA A 381 -14.48 -8.18 12.92
N PHE A 382 -13.75 -9.04 12.20
CA PHE A 382 -12.34 -9.36 12.45
C PHE A 382 -11.43 -8.13 12.54
N TRP A 383 -11.70 -7.11 11.75
CA TRP A 383 -10.88 -5.89 11.70
C TRP A 383 -11.23 -4.88 12.80
N GLY A 384 -12.30 -5.08 13.59
CA GLY A 384 -12.73 -4.16 14.64
C GLY A 384 -12.80 -2.72 14.12
N ASP A 385 -12.09 -1.80 14.79
CA ASP A 385 -12.04 -0.39 14.42
C ASP A 385 -10.95 -0.04 13.38
N TYR A 386 -10.15 -1.02 12.96
CA TYR A 386 -9.09 -0.78 11.99
C TYR A 386 -9.66 -0.51 10.60
N ASN A 387 -9.15 0.56 10.00
CA ASN A 387 -9.30 0.85 8.58
C ASN A 387 -8.49 -0.15 7.75
N VAL A 388 -9.10 -0.64 6.67
CA VAL A 388 -8.52 -1.61 5.73
C VAL A 388 -8.87 -1.23 4.30
N ILE A 389 -8.20 -1.86 3.33
CA ILE A 389 -8.58 -1.72 1.92
C ILE A 389 -9.69 -2.73 1.63
N GLU A 390 -10.79 -2.26 1.04
CA GLU A 390 -11.90 -3.14 0.65
C GLU A 390 -11.40 -4.24 -0.31
N PRO A 391 -11.69 -5.53 -0.06
CA PRO A 391 -11.31 -6.60 -0.99
C PRO A 391 -12.08 -6.47 -2.31
N GLU A 392 -11.37 -6.54 -3.43
CA GLU A 392 -11.98 -6.70 -4.75
C GLU A 392 -12.81 -8.00 -4.82
N GLN A 393 -13.87 -8.04 -5.65
CA GLN A 393 -14.76 -9.21 -5.74
C GLN A 393 -14.03 -10.56 -5.95
N PRO A 394 -12.97 -10.65 -6.78
CA PRO A 394 -12.22 -11.90 -6.92
C PRO A 394 -11.56 -12.37 -5.61
N ILE A 395 -11.09 -11.44 -4.77
CA ILE A 395 -10.51 -11.73 -3.46
C ILE A 395 -11.59 -12.18 -2.48
N GLU A 396 -12.73 -11.47 -2.41
CA GLU A 396 -13.85 -11.89 -1.58
C GLU A 396 -14.29 -13.33 -1.88
N ASN A 397 -14.44 -13.63 -3.17
CA ASN A 397 -14.84 -14.94 -3.62
C ASN A 397 -13.79 -16.02 -3.28
N ALA A 398 -12.50 -15.65 -3.29
CA ALA A 398 -11.43 -16.54 -2.85
C ALA A 398 -11.50 -16.78 -1.33
N ILE A 399 -11.71 -15.73 -0.52
CA ILE A 399 -11.88 -15.82 0.94
C ILE A 399 -13.06 -16.75 1.27
N ARG A 400 -14.24 -16.49 0.70
CA ARG A 400 -15.47 -17.28 0.96
C ARG A 400 -15.30 -18.75 0.59
N LYS A 401 -14.64 -19.05 -0.53
CA LYS A 401 -14.38 -20.45 -0.97
C LYS A 401 -13.45 -21.18 0.00
N ILE A 402 -12.42 -20.51 0.49
CA ILE A 402 -11.44 -21.13 1.38
C ILE A 402 -12.01 -21.32 2.78
N GLN A 403 -12.80 -20.36 3.30
CA GLN A 403 -13.52 -20.52 4.58
C GLN A 403 -14.41 -21.77 4.57
N LYS A 404 -15.22 -21.95 3.52
CA LYS A 404 -16.07 -23.16 3.38
C LYS A 404 -15.26 -24.45 3.40
N SER A 405 -14.08 -24.48 2.76
CA SER A 405 -13.24 -25.70 2.72
C SER A 405 -12.52 -26.03 4.03
N ILE A 406 -12.55 -25.13 5.02
CA ILE A 406 -11.98 -25.35 6.37
C ILE A 406 -13.07 -25.84 7.35
N GLU A 407 -14.34 -25.52 7.08
CA GLU A 407 -15.50 -25.95 7.86
C GLU A 407 -15.96 -27.37 7.52
N ASP A 408 -15.66 -27.85 6.30
CA ASP A 408 -15.86 -29.23 5.81
C ASP A 408 -14.65 -30.14 6.13
#